data_AF-A0A1H9JNH9-F1
#
_entry.id   AF-A0A1H9JNH9-F1
#
_cell.length_a   1.000
_cell.length_b   1.000
_cell.length_c   1.000
_cell.angle_alpha   90.00
_cell.angle_beta   90.00
_cell.angle_gamma   90.00
#
_symmetry.space_group_name_H-M   'P 1'
#
loop_
_entity.id
_entity.type
_entity.pdbx_description
1 polymer ?
#
loop_
_entity_poly.entity_id
_entity_poly.type
_entity_poly.pdbx_seq_one_letter_code
_entity_poly.pdbx_strand_id
1 'polypeptide(L)' 'MYLGLHQKAVIAAVGLLFCVLILVMFPWWLGIFALIAMIPFFGKVLFV' A
#
# COMPACT_ATOMS: atom_id res chain seq x y z
N MET A 1 -7.28 -13.84 9.03
CA MET A 1 -7.95 -12.76 9.80
C MET A 1 -8.96 -12.16 8.85
N TYR A 2 -10.26 -12.41 9.04
CA TYR A 2 -11.29 -11.81 8.19
C TYR A 2 -11.33 -10.31 8.50
N LEU A 3 -10.52 -9.54 7.76
CA LEU A 3 -10.50 -8.09 7.84
C LEU A 3 -11.86 -7.60 7.37
N GLY A 4 -12.60 -6.91 8.25
CA GLY A 4 -13.86 -6.29 7.87
C GLY A 4 -13.65 -5.29 6.73
N LEU A 5 -14.68 -5.08 5.91
CA LEU A 5 -14.66 -4.14 4.78
C LEU A 5 -14.06 -2.77 5.15
N HIS A 6 -14.35 -2.29 6.36
CA HIS A 6 -13.84 -1.04 6.89
C HIS A 6 -12.31 -1.06 7.10
N GLN A 7 -11.74 -2.16 7.58
CA GLN A 7 -10.29 -2.30 7.73
C GLN A 7 -9.59 -2.41 6.37
N LYS A 8 -10.21 -3.07 5.38
CA LYS A 8 -9.69 -3.10 4.01
C LYS A 8 -9.60 -1.71 3.40
N ALA A 9 -10.63 -0.89 3.58
CA ALA A 9 -10.66 0.50 3.11
C ALA A 9 -9.60 1.38 3.81
N VAL A 10 -9.47 1.27 5.12
CA VAL A 10 -8.46 2.03 5.89
C VAL A 10 -7.05 1.63 5.47
N ILE A 11 -6.79 0.33 5.30
CA ILE A 11 -5.48 -0.17 4.84
C ILE A 11 -5.17 0.33 3.43
N ALA A 12 -6.13 0.29 2.51
CA ALA A 12 -5.95 0.81 1.16
C ALA A 12 -5.66 2.32 1.16
N ALA A 13 -6.38 3.09 1.98
CA ALA A 13 -6.17 4.53 2.11
C ALA A 13 -4.78 4.87 2.68
N VAL A 14 -4.34 4.15 3.72
CA VAL A 14 -2.99 4.31 4.30
C VAL A 14 -1.91 3.94 3.29
N GLY A 15 -2.10 2.84 2.56
CA GLY A 15 -1.16 2.41 1.51
C GLY A 15 -1.02 3.42 0.38
N LEU A 16 -2.13 4.02 -0.05
CA LEU A 16 -2.15 5.07 -1.07
C LEU A 16 -1.40 6.33 -0.59
N LEU A 17 -1.68 6.78 0.64
CA LEU A 17 -0.99 7.91 1.27
C LEU A 17 0.52 7.69 1.34
N PHE A 18 0.94 6.47 1.69
CA PHE A 18 2.35 6.10 1.73
C PHE A 18 3.01 6.15 0.34
N CYS A 19 2.34 5.64 -0.70
CA CYS A 19 2.81 5.73 -2.08
C CYS A 19 3.01 7.19 -2.52
N VAL A 20 2.06 8.07 -2.22
CA VAL A 20 2.14 9.49 -2.58
C VAL A 20 3.32 10.17 -1.85
N LEU A 21 3.48 9.91 -0.55
CA LEU A 21 4.60 10.45 0.24
C LEU A 21 5.96 10.02 -0.30
N ILE A 22 6.08 8.75 -0.70
CA ILE A 22 7.33 8.21 -1.27
C ILE A 22 7.65 8.85 -2.62
N LEU A 23 6.64 9.07 -3.46
CA LEU A 23 6.79 9.72 -4.76
C LEU A 23 7.24 11.19 -4.62
N VAL A 24 6.82 11.87 -3.55
CA VAL A 24 7.14 13.29 -3.30
C VAL A 24 8.47 13.48 -2.57
N MET A 25 8.82 12.62 -1.61
CA MET A 25 9.99 12.85 -0.74
C MET A 25 11.25 12.08 -1.13
N PHE A 26 11.15 10.96 -1.86
CA PHE A 26 12.30 10.11 -2.17
C PHE A 26 12.72 10.18 -3.64
N PRO A 27 14.00 9.91 -3.94
CA PRO A 27 14.45 9.66 -5.31
C PRO A 27 13.56 8.61 -5.99
N TRP A 28 13.03 8.94 -7.17
CA TRP A 28 12.10 8.13 -7.99
C TRP A 28 12.39 6.62 -8.05
N TRP A 29 13.66 6.21 -8.06
CA TRP A 29 14.11 4.82 -8.02
C TRP A 29 13.65 4.05 -6.76
N LEU A 30 13.66 4.70 -5.60
CA LEU A 30 13.24 4.09 -4.33
C LEU A 30 11.72 3.93 -4.24
N GLY A 31 10.97 4.76 -4.96
CA GLY A 31 9.52 4.60 -5.11
C GLY A 31 9.11 3.28 -5.77
N ILE A 32 9.92 2.80 -6.72
CA ILE A 32 9.68 1.53 -7.40
C ILE A 32 9.84 0.35 -6.42
N PHE A 33 10.87 0.35 -5.58
CA PHE A 33 11.07 -0.70 -4.58
C PHE A 33 9.95 -0.74 -3.54
N ALA A 34 9.48 0.42 -3.09
CA ALA A 34 8.39 0.50 -2.15
C ALA A 34 7.05 0.05 -2.75
N LEU A 35 6.77 0.41 -4.01
CA LEU A 35 5.61 -0.09 -4.76
C LEU A 35 5.63 -1.61 -4.88
N ILE A 36 6.79 -2.21 -5.20
CA ILE A 36 6.94 -3.67 -5.28
C ILE A 36 6.70 -4.33 -3.91
N ALA A 37 7.24 -3.76 -2.83
CA ALA A 37 7.05 -4.26 -1.47
C ALA A 37 5.58 -4.21 -1.02
N MET A 38 4.77 -3.30 -1.58
CA MET A 38 3.34 -3.21 -1.28
C MET A 38 2.46 -4.23 -2.01
N ILE A 39 2.91 -4.81 -3.13
CA ILE A 39 2.16 -5.82 -3.90
C ILE A 39 1.65 -6.98 -3.03
N PRO A 40 2.48 -7.66 -2.20
CA PRO A 40 2.00 -8.75 -1.35
C PRO A 40 1.02 -8.27 -0.26
N PHE A 41 1.09 -6.99 0.13
CA PHE A 41 0.17 -6.40 1.10
C PHE A 41 -1.22 -6.19 0.51
N PHE A 42 -1.32 -5.59 -0.68
CA PHE A 42 -2.58 -5.44 -1.40
C PHE A 42 -3.18 -6.80 -1.81
N GLY A 43 -2.34 -7.75 -2.22
CA GLY A 43 -2.78 -9.12 -2.52
C GLY A 43 -3.48 -9.78 -1.32
N LYS A 44 -2.92 -9.65 -0.11
CA LYS A 44 -3.57 -10.18 1.10
C LYS A 44 -4.79 -9.38 1.56
N VAL A 45 -4.96 -8.13 1.16
CA VAL A 45 -6.11 -7.30 1.57
C VAL A 45 -7.29 -7.49 0.60
N LEU A 46 -7.02 -7.62 -0.70
CA LEU A 46 -8.05 -7.78 -1.73
C LEU A 46 -8.52 -9.23 -1.90
N PHE A 47 -7.62 -10.22 -1.83
CA PHE A 47 -7.95 -11.63 -2.13
C PHE A 47 -8.20 -12.53 -0.91
N VAL A 48 -7.84 -12.10 0.31
CA VAL A 48 -8.14 -12.80 1.59
C VAL A 48 -9.20 -12.02 2.37
#